data_AF-A0A969B335-F1
#
_entry.id   AF-A0A969B335-F1
#
_cell.length_a   1.000
_cell.length_b   1.000
_cell.length_c   1.000
_cell.angle_alpha   90.00
_cell.angle_beta   90.00
_cell.angle_gamma   90.00
#
_symmetry.space_group_name_H-M   'P 1'
#
loop_
_entity.id
_entity.type
_entity.pdbx_description
1 polymer ?
#
loop_
_entity_poly.entity_id
_entity_poly.type
_entity_poly.pdbx_seq_one_letter_code
_entity_poly.pdbx_strand_id
1 'polypeptide(L)'
;MQCGPWRCCSSSPCCSLFFLRRRRATWDEPLQSGPTFTVNTQWENDDICGISNCSLREAIKAANAAEGPNTIVFKLPRTHQRTIKPFNELPAITGPTLIDATTQPGYNGTPIIEIDGTRAGKWANGLVLAGGTTTVRGLVINRFSKSGVLITSDSNQLYNNFIGVERNGTKKRANKGDGVTIQGASFNTVGDTTGGGNTIVANKGAGVYIESGFGNTLRGNSIFENEGLGIALGTNGANDGQPAPTLRGVTNGTAVGTLSSAPNSSFIIDVYASPVCDSSGSGEGKRWLGASETATDASGVGSFAVPLGAAEVSAQQLTAVATAANGSSSVFSACASGAPFASNDSWQTATPIALTPDALDPNGWSGSASQFLLRKDQVAWFKFDVTAGAQVEITLANLAADFDLILYDDIAAARARLNQVSDPLDRGLQVAPVDIGPVDIGDASSANAQISSLRAISALPGIAGERIVRQTWNNNGEMYLRVRGKDGVFSSVAPFQLNVALRDQVCAAVNPIEAEIAPTLSGAVGDYRTLILTNMARLSTTPAVPPPMPSSRPWLGLSAGVRKCRDTLDVWI
;
A
#
# COMPACT_ATOMS: atom_id res chain seq x y z
N MET A 1 -21.10 45.82 7.35
CA MET A 1 -21.39 47.28 7.40
C MET A 1 -20.43 47.93 6.41
N GLN A 2 -20.78 48.63 5.34
CA GLN A 2 -22.02 49.20 4.80
C GLN A 2 -21.96 49.12 3.26
N CYS A 3 -23.08 48.79 2.62
CA CYS A 3 -23.34 49.19 1.23
C CYS A 3 -23.98 50.59 1.24
N GLY A 4 -23.60 51.46 0.30
CA GLY A 4 -24.23 52.75 0.05
C GLY A 4 -24.12 53.14 -1.44
N PRO A 5 -25.16 53.76 -2.04
CA PRO A 5 -25.41 53.68 -3.48
C PRO A 5 -25.09 54.99 -4.22
N TRP A 6 -24.65 54.92 -5.48
CA TRP A 6 -24.62 56.08 -6.36
C TRP A 6 -25.65 55.97 -7.48
N ARG A 7 -26.56 56.94 -7.43
CA ARG A 7 -27.70 57.19 -8.31
C ARG A 7 -27.26 57.56 -9.72
N CYS A 8 -28.07 57.18 -10.70
CA CYS A 8 -28.08 57.76 -12.03
C CYS A 8 -28.58 59.21 -11.99
N CYS A 9 -27.89 60.11 -12.70
CA CYS A 9 -28.42 61.40 -13.16
C CYS A 9 -28.44 61.41 -14.68
N SER A 10 -29.60 61.77 -15.24
CA SER A 10 -29.86 61.97 -16.66
C SER A 10 -29.87 63.47 -17.00
N SER A 11 -29.08 63.89 -18.00
CA SER A 11 -29.36 65.08 -18.83
C SER A 11 -28.43 65.12 -20.06
N SER A 12 -29.00 64.96 -21.25
CA SER A 12 -28.46 64.96 -22.63
C SER A 12 -27.76 66.26 -23.09
N PRO A 13 -27.38 66.46 -24.39
CA PRO A 13 -26.69 65.60 -25.37
C PRO A 13 -25.48 66.32 -26.03
N CYS A 14 -24.42 65.62 -26.43
CA CYS A 14 -23.54 66.05 -27.54
C CYS A 14 -22.54 64.95 -27.92
N CYS A 15 -22.82 64.23 -29.02
CA CYS A 15 -21.90 63.98 -30.14
C CYS A 15 -22.42 62.81 -30.99
N SER A 16 -22.78 63.15 -32.21
CA SER A 16 -23.26 62.26 -33.25
C SER A 16 -22.18 61.32 -33.76
N LEU A 17 -22.59 60.06 -33.95
CA LEU A 17 -22.21 59.12 -34.99
C LEU A 17 -20.72 58.94 -35.33
N PHE A 18 -20.12 57.91 -34.74
CA PHE A 18 -19.43 56.87 -35.52
C PHE A 18 -19.95 55.51 -35.04
N PHE A 19 -20.71 54.82 -35.88
CA PHE A 19 -21.17 53.45 -35.65
C PHE A 19 -19.96 52.50 -35.73
N LEU A 20 -19.22 52.35 -34.63
CA LEU A 20 -18.49 51.12 -34.35
C LEU A 20 -19.39 50.28 -33.47
N ARG A 21 -19.94 49.23 -34.07
CA ARG A 21 -20.70 48.15 -33.45
C ARG A 21 -19.79 47.44 -32.43
N ARG A 22 -19.53 48.05 -31.27
CA ARG A 22 -18.99 47.34 -30.10
C ARG A 22 -20.07 46.36 -29.67
N ARG A 23 -19.97 45.12 -30.14
CA ARG A 23 -20.65 44.00 -29.48
C ARG A 23 -20.21 44.05 -28.02
N ARG A 24 -21.17 44.23 -27.10
CA ARG A 24 -20.98 43.81 -25.71
C ARG A 24 -20.62 42.34 -25.79
N ALA A 25 -19.41 41.99 -25.36
CA ALA A 25 -19.05 40.62 -25.07
C ALA A 25 -19.92 40.17 -23.90
N THR A 26 -21.03 39.50 -24.21
CA THR A 26 -21.67 38.59 -23.29
C THR A 26 -20.75 37.38 -23.16
N TRP A 27 -20.26 37.15 -21.95
CA TRP A 27 -19.57 35.92 -21.57
C TRP A 27 -20.57 34.75 -21.66
N ASP A 28 -20.75 34.21 -22.87
CA ASP A 28 -21.41 32.92 -23.18
C ASP A 28 -21.48 32.70 -24.71
N GLU A 29 -20.45 33.09 -25.46
CA GLU A 29 -20.28 32.55 -26.82
C GLU A 29 -19.58 31.18 -26.66
N PRO A 30 -20.19 30.05 -27.08
CA PRO A 30 -19.51 28.76 -27.03
C PRO A 30 -18.22 28.87 -27.86
N LEU A 31 -17.12 28.29 -27.36
CA LEU A 31 -15.87 28.19 -28.12
C LEU A 31 -16.20 27.65 -29.51
N GLN A 32 -16.03 28.50 -30.53
CA GLN A 32 -16.31 28.12 -31.91
C GLN A 32 -15.39 26.94 -32.26
N SER A 33 -15.96 25.80 -32.65
CA SER A 33 -15.18 24.62 -33.02
C SER A 33 -14.29 24.96 -34.22
N GLY A 34 -13.00 24.68 -34.11
CA GLY A 34 -12.04 24.85 -35.20
C GLY A 34 -12.24 23.81 -36.31
N PRO A 35 -11.54 23.98 -37.44
CA PRO A 35 -11.58 23.06 -38.57
C PRO A 35 -11.11 21.63 -38.26
N THR A 36 -11.52 20.70 -39.13
CA THR A 36 -11.03 19.31 -39.16
C THR A 36 -10.06 19.10 -40.32
N PHE A 37 -8.87 18.59 -40.02
CA PHE A 37 -7.83 18.24 -40.98
C PHE A 37 -7.70 16.72 -41.10
N THR A 38 -7.71 16.18 -42.32
CA THR A 38 -7.66 14.73 -42.55
C THR A 38 -6.29 14.32 -43.08
N VAL A 39 -5.52 13.60 -42.27
CA VAL A 39 -4.27 12.96 -42.71
C VAL A 39 -4.60 11.81 -43.66
N ASN A 40 -4.28 11.97 -44.94
CA ASN A 40 -4.61 11.00 -46.00
C ASN A 40 -3.37 10.51 -46.77
N THR A 41 -2.18 11.03 -46.45
CA THR A 41 -0.89 10.63 -47.03
C THR A 41 0.19 10.47 -45.95
N GLN A 42 1.11 9.54 -46.15
CA GLN A 42 2.31 9.38 -45.31
C GLN A 42 3.48 10.26 -45.76
N TRP A 43 3.40 10.80 -46.98
CA TRP A 43 4.45 11.58 -47.62
C TRP A 43 4.28 13.04 -47.27
N GLU A 44 5.36 13.68 -46.83
CA GLU A 44 5.48 15.14 -46.76
C GLU A 44 5.75 15.63 -48.20
N ASN A 45 4.92 16.53 -48.75
CA ASN A 45 5.00 16.90 -50.17
C ASN A 45 5.02 18.40 -50.43
N ASP A 46 4.04 19.18 -49.96
CA ASP A 46 3.84 20.56 -50.42
C ASP A 46 3.56 21.58 -49.30
N ASP A 47 3.64 21.16 -48.03
CA ASP A 47 3.42 22.02 -46.86
C ASP A 47 2.00 22.61 -46.77
N ILE A 48 1.04 22.07 -47.53
CA ILE A 48 -0.38 22.44 -47.50
C ILE A 48 -1.23 21.22 -47.17
N CYS A 49 -2.09 21.33 -46.16
CA CYS A 49 -3.09 20.29 -45.89
C CYS A 49 -4.29 20.42 -46.85
N GLY A 50 -4.19 19.77 -48.01
CA GLY A 50 -5.25 19.74 -49.03
C GLY A 50 -6.17 18.52 -48.95
N ILE A 51 -7.25 18.55 -49.73
CA ILE A 51 -8.22 17.43 -49.79
C ILE A 51 -7.64 16.15 -50.40
N SER A 52 -6.63 16.27 -51.26
CA SER A 52 -5.99 15.14 -51.95
C SER A 52 -4.75 14.64 -51.22
N ASN A 53 -3.96 15.56 -50.65
CA ASN A 53 -2.73 15.29 -49.91
C ASN A 53 -2.72 16.18 -48.68
N CYS A 54 -2.66 15.55 -47.52
CA CYS A 54 -2.36 16.15 -46.24
C CYS A 54 -1.64 15.12 -45.37
N SER A 55 -0.37 15.39 -45.09
CA SER A 55 0.47 14.65 -44.16
C SER A 55 0.20 15.09 -42.72
N LEU A 56 0.70 14.33 -41.74
CA LEU A 56 0.57 14.70 -40.34
C LEU A 56 1.24 16.04 -40.03
N ARG A 57 2.41 16.33 -40.63
CA ARG A 57 3.10 17.62 -40.47
C ARG A 57 2.23 18.77 -40.97
N GLU A 58 1.65 18.62 -42.15
CA GLU A 58 0.77 19.62 -42.77
C GLU A 58 -0.50 19.83 -41.96
N ALA A 59 -1.11 18.76 -41.45
CA ALA A 59 -2.27 18.84 -40.57
C ALA A 59 -1.96 19.60 -39.27
N ILE A 60 -0.81 19.35 -38.64
CA ILE A 60 -0.38 20.08 -37.43
C ILE A 60 -0.14 21.56 -37.76
N LYS A 61 0.57 21.87 -38.85
CA LYS A 61 0.80 23.28 -39.27
C LYS A 61 -0.52 24.01 -39.52
N ALA A 62 -1.47 23.36 -40.20
CA ALA A 62 -2.78 23.94 -40.49
C ALA A 62 -3.62 24.13 -39.22
N ALA A 63 -3.59 23.17 -38.29
CA ALA A 63 -4.24 23.30 -36.99
C ALA A 63 -3.65 24.45 -36.17
N ASN A 64 -2.31 24.56 -36.10
CA ASN A 64 -1.66 25.66 -35.38
C ASN A 64 -1.98 27.04 -35.96
N ALA A 65 -2.30 27.13 -37.26
CA ALA A 65 -2.66 28.37 -37.93
C ALA A 65 -4.15 28.71 -37.83
N ALA A 66 -4.99 27.77 -37.41
CA ALA A 66 -6.43 27.92 -37.32
C ALA A 66 -6.88 28.35 -35.91
N GLU A 67 -7.95 29.15 -35.86
CA GLU A 67 -8.55 29.59 -34.60
C GLU A 67 -9.45 28.50 -33.98
N GLY A 68 -9.54 28.51 -32.65
CA GLY A 68 -10.39 27.61 -31.88
C GLY A 68 -9.84 26.18 -31.74
N PRO A 69 -10.59 25.28 -31.07
CA PRO A 69 -10.18 23.89 -30.89
C PRO A 69 -10.24 23.10 -32.21
N ASN A 70 -9.09 22.64 -32.68
CA ASN A 70 -8.94 21.98 -33.99
C ASN A 70 -9.06 20.45 -33.88
N THR A 71 -9.38 19.77 -34.98
CA THR A 71 -9.41 18.29 -35.02
C THR A 71 -8.51 17.76 -36.14
N ILE A 72 -7.69 16.76 -35.83
CA ILE A 72 -6.88 16.00 -36.79
C ILE A 72 -7.37 14.55 -36.80
N VAL A 73 -7.85 14.09 -37.95
CA VAL A 73 -8.34 12.72 -38.19
C VAL A 73 -7.50 12.00 -39.25
N PHE A 74 -7.64 10.69 -39.37
CA PHE A 74 -6.80 9.86 -40.24
C PHE A 74 -7.64 9.05 -41.24
N LYS A 75 -7.24 9.06 -42.51
CA LYS A 75 -7.87 8.29 -43.59
C LYS A 75 -6.83 7.87 -44.64
N LEU A 76 -5.77 7.19 -44.20
CA LEU A 76 -4.73 6.65 -45.06
C LEU A 76 -5.27 5.44 -45.85
N PRO A 77 -5.25 5.48 -47.19
CA PRO A 77 -6.01 4.51 -48.01
C PRO A 77 -5.38 3.12 -48.05
N ARG A 78 -4.06 2.98 -47.88
CA ARG A 78 -3.35 1.69 -47.94
C ARG A 78 -2.70 1.34 -46.61
N THR A 79 -2.64 0.05 -46.28
CA THR A 79 -2.10 -0.46 -45.01
C THR A 79 -0.63 -0.09 -44.78
N HIS A 80 0.20 -0.11 -45.81
CA HIS A 80 1.62 0.29 -45.71
C HIS A 80 1.79 1.80 -45.46
N GLN A 81 0.81 2.63 -45.83
CA GLN A 81 0.86 4.08 -45.60
C GLN A 81 0.55 4.46 -44.16
N ARG A 82 0.10 3.51 -43.34
CA ARG A 82 -0.22 3.78 -41.93
C ARG A 82 1.06 3.96 -41.08
N THR A 83 2.26 3.75 -41.65
CA THR A 83 3.55 4.11 -41.02
C THR A 83 3.98 5.48 -41.55
N ILE A 84 3.86 6.50 -40.72
CA ILE A 84 4.35 7.85 -41.00
C ILE A 84 5.78 7.93 -40.49
N LYS A 85 6.72 8.29 -41.38
CA LYS A 85 8.14 8.47 -41.04
C LYS A 85 8.56 9.92 -41.26
N PRO A 86 8.40 10.80 -40.25
CA PRO A 86 8.81 12.20 -40.36
C PRO A 86 10.29 12.30 -40.76
N PHE A 87 10.62 13.18 -41.70
CA PHE A 87 12.02 13.41 -42.12
C PHE A 87 12.81 14.32 -41.16
N ASN A 88 12.10 15.03 -40.27
CA ASN A 88 12.60 15.86 -39.18
C ASN A 88 11.58 15.84 -38.04
N GLU A 89 11.91 16.42 -36.88
CA GLU A 89 10.96 16.57 -35.76
C GLU A 89 9.64 17.19 -36.24
N LEU A 90 8.51 16.65 -35.79
CA LEU A 90 7.19 17.21 -36.12
C LEU A 90 7.04 18.60 -35.46
N PRO A 91 6.30 19.54 -36.05
CA PRO A 91 6.04 20.82 -35.42
C PRO A 91 5.33 20.61 -34.08
N ALA A 92 5.62 21.43 -33.07
CA ALA A 92 4.88 21.40 -31.82
C ALA A 92 3.42 21.78 -32.06
N ILE A 93 2.50 21.19 -31.29
CA ILE A 93 1.08 21.50 -31.32
C ILE A 93 0.86 22.68 -30.36
N THR A 94 0.55 23.86 -30.91
CA THR A 94 0.57 25.13 -30.18
C THR A 94 -0.80 25.67 -29.79
N GLY A 95 -1.88 24.98 -30.17
CA GLY A 95 -3.24 25.30 -29.76
C GLY A 95 -4.06 24.05 -29.43
N PRO A 96 -5.23 24.21 -28.79
CA PRO A 96 -6.11 23.10 -28.44
C PRO A 96 -6.44 22.24 -29.67
N THR A 97 -6.07 20.97 -29.62
CA THR A 97 -6.21 20.06 -30.76
C THR A 97 -6.68 18.67 -30.30
N LEU A 98 -7.69 18.11 -30.95
CA LEU A 98 -8.01 16.69 -30.88
C LEU A 98 -7.28 15.95 -32.00
N ILE A 99 -6.33 15.08 -31.66
CA ILE A 99 -5.67 14.17 -32.59
C ILE A 99 -6.27 12.77 -32.38
N ASP A 100 -7.09 12.35 -33.35
CA ASP A 100 -7.87 11.13 -33.25
C ASP A 100 -7.52 10.12 -34.33
N ALA A 101 -6.56 9.24 -34.02
CA ALA A 101 -6.17 8.14 -34.90
C ALA A 101 -7.15 6.96 -34.88
N THR A 102 -8.15 6.95 -34.00
CA THR A 102 -9.21 5.92 -34.01
C THR A 102 -10.13 6.08 -35.23
N THR A 103 -10.14 7.26 -35.86
CA THR A 103 -10.89 7.53 -37.10
C THR A 103 -10.35 6.76 -38.31
N GLN A 104 -9.13 6.23 -38.26
CA GLN A 104 -8.55 5.48 -39.36
C GLN A 104 -9.39 4.23 -39.68
N PRO A 105 -9.88 4.07 -40.93
CA PRO A 105 -10.56 2.86 -41.35
C PRO A 105 -9.75 1.58 -41.05
N GLY A 106 -10.39 0.65 -40.34
CA GLY A 106 -9.80 -0.61 -39.87
C GLY A 106 -9.33 -0.60 -38.41
N TYR A 107 -9.50 0.50 -37.67
CA TYR A 107 -9.31 0.51 -36.22
C TYR A 107 -10.35 -0.39 -35.54
N ASN A 108 -9.90 -1.27 -34.64
CA ASN A 108 -10.76 -2.20 -33.90
C ASN A 108 -10.23 -2.34 -32.45
N GLY A 109 -10.18 -1.22 -31.72
CA GLY A 109 -9.72 -1.17 -30.33
C GLY A 109 -8.19 -1.18 -30.15
N THR A 110 -7.40 -1.42 -31.20
CA THR A 110 -5.93 -1.35 -31.16
C THR A 110 -5.40 -0.28 -32.11
N PRO A 111 -4.44 0.57 -31.69
CA PRO A 111 -3.80 1.57 -32.55
C PRO A 111 -3.22 1.02 -33.85
N ILE A 112 -3.58 1.63 -34.98
CA ILE A 112 -3.11 1.20 -36.31
C ILE A 112 -2.37 2.28 -37.11
N ILE A 113 -2.27 3.50 -36.59
CA ILE A 113 -1.44 4.57 -37.15
C ILE A 113 -0.15 4.64 -36.35
N GLU A 114 0.99 4.50 -37.03
CA GLU A 114 2.31 4.58 -36.42
C GLU A 114 3.06 5.80 -36.89
N ILE A 115 3.62 6.53 -35.93
CA ILE A 115 4.62 7.55 -36.13
C ILE A 115 5.97 6.92 -35.75
N ASP A 116 6.78 6.62 -36.77
CA ASP A 116 8.09 5.99 -36.65
C ASP A 116 9.19 7.05 -36.75
N GLY A 117 9.88 7.28 -35.62
CA GLY A 117 10.90 8.30 -35.45
C GLY A 117 12.27 7.99 -36.07
N THR A 118 12.45 6.87 -36.77
CA THR A 118 13.77 6.46 -37.34
C THR A 118 14.41 7.49 -38.27
N ARG A 119 13.61 8.41 -38.84
CA ARG A 119 14.07 9.46 -39.75
C ARG A 119 13.84 10.88 -39.21
N ALA A 120 13.32 11.03 -37.99
CA ALA A 120 12.93 12.33 -37.45
C ALA A 120 14.13 13.21 -37.03
N GLY A 121 15.35 12.70 -37.12
CA GLY A 121 16.57 13.41 -36.76
C GLY A 121 17.02 13.18 -35.31
N LYS A 122 18.17 13.75 -34.99
CA LYS A 122 18.76 13.69 -33.64
C LYS A 122 17.97 14.64 -32.74
N TRP A 123 17.74 14.23 -31.48
CA TRP A 123 17.05 15.01 -30.46
C TRP A 123 15.54 15.23 -30.67
N ALA A 124 14.92 14.49 -31.60
CA ALA A 124 13.51 14.64 -31.93
C ALA A 124 12.62 13.87 -30.96
N ASN A 125 11.56 14.55 -30.50
CA ASN A 125 10.42 13.91 -29.83
C ASN A 125 9.39 13.45 -30.87
N GLY A 126 8.50 12.52 -30.48
CA GLY A 126 7.41 12.08 -31.36
C GLY A 126 6.34 13.13 -31.55
N LEU A 127 5.76 13.61 -30.46
CA LEU A 127 4.85 14.75 -30.44
C LEU A 127 5.26 15.71 -29.32
N VAL A 128 5.05 17.01 -29.54
CA VAL A 128 5.27 18.06 -28.53
C VAL A 128 3.95 18.80 -28.32
N LEU A 129 3.38 18.71 -27.12
CA LEU A 129 2.11 19.35 -26.75
C LEU A 129 2.38 20.65 -25.99
N ALA A 130 2.28 21.78 -26.69
CA ALA A 130 2.64 23.11 -26.17
C ALA A 130 1.46 24.09 -26.05
N GLY A 131 0.30 23.78 -26.62
CA GLY A 131 -0.89 24.65 -26.62
C GLY A 131 -1.88 24.44 -25.48
N GLY A 132 -1.76 23.34 -24.73
CA GLY A 132 -2.73 22.91 -23.73
C GLY A 132 -4.03 22.37 -24.32
N THR A 133 -4.87 21.76 -23.48
CA THR A 133 -6.21 21.22 -23.87
C THR A 133 -6.15 20.32 -25.11
N THR A 134 -5.03 19.63 -25.33
CA THR A 134 -4.84 18.74 -26.49
C THR A 134 -5.17 17.31 -26.08
N THR A 135 -5.99 16.64 -26.90
CA THR A 135 -6.27 15.22 -26.72
C THR A 135 -5.56 14.42 -27.81
N VAL A 136 -4.83 13.38 -27.43
CA VAL A 136 -4.16 12.47 -28.36
C VAL A 136 -4.65 11.06 -28.10
N ARG A 137 -5.26 10.41 -29.11
CA ARG A 137 -5.73 9.03 -28.96
C ARG A 137 -5.47 8.12 -30.15
N GLY A 138 -5.21 6.84 -29.85
CA GLY A 138 -5.14 5.76 -30.83
C GLY A 138 -3.87 5.74 -31.69
N LEU A 139 -2.80 6.42 -31.28
CA LEU A 139 -1.53 6.46 -32.02
C LEU A 139 -0.54 5.42 -31.51
N VAL A 140 0.31 4.94 -32.40
CA VAL A 140 1.56 4.26 -32.07
C VAL A 140 2.71 5.25 -32.26
N ILE A 141 3.55 5.46 -31.24
CA ILE A 141 4.63 6.45 -31.26
C ILE A 141 5.92 5.79 -30.77
N ASN A 142 6.90 5.65 -31.65
CA ASN A 142 8.04 4.80 -31.37
C ASN A 142 9.31 5.21 -32.13
N ARG A 143 10.46 4.67 -31.69
CA ARG A 143 11.79 4.87 -32.31
C ARG A 143 12.27 6.33 -32.40
N PHE A 144 11.75 7.22 -31.56
CA PHE A 144 12.26 8.60 -31.46
C PHE A 144 13.59 8.66 -30.71
N SER A 145 14.40 9.67 -31.04
CA SER A 145 15.73 9.85 -30.43
C SER A 145 15.67 10.56 -29.06
N LYS A 146 14.51 11.10 -28.68
CA LYS A 146 14.14 11.48 -27.30
C LYS A 146 12.85 10.76 -26.89
N SER A 147 11.89 11.48 -26.29
CA SER A 147 10.67 10.93 -25.75
C SER A 147 9.64 10.65 -26.85
N GLY A 148 8.75 9.70 -26.60
CA GLY A 148 7.62 9.46 -27.49
C GLY A 148 6.71 10.70 -27.54
N VAL A 149 6.28 11.19 -26.38
CA VAL A 149 5.50 12.42 -26.26
C VAL A 149 6.13 13.34 -25.22
N LEU A 150 6.30 14.61 -25.57
CA LEU A 150 6.70 15.68 -24.67
C LEU A 150 5.51 16.61 -24.43
N ILE A 151 5.18 16.87 -23.16
CA ILE A 151 4.10 17.75 -22.74
C ILE A 151 4.71 18.94 -22.00
N THR A 152 4.49 20.15 -22.51
CA THR A 152 5.00 21.41 -21.93
C THR A 152 3.87 22.41 -21.67
N SER A 153 2.63 21.93 -21.59
CA SER A 153 1.42 22.73 -21.39
C SER A 153 0.40 21.98 -20.55
N ASP A 154 -0.62 22.69 -20.08
CA ASP A 154 -1.58 22.15 -19.11
C ASP A 154 -2.79 21.47 -19.78
N SER A 155 -3.50 20.65 -18.99
CA SER A 155 -4.83 20.12 -19.35
C SER A 155 -4.85 19.25 -20.61
N ASN A 156 -3.76 18.57 -20.95
CA ASN A 156 -3.71 17.63 -22.07
C ASN A 156 -4.18 16.23 -21.66
N GLN A 157 -4.57 15.44 -22.64
CA GLN A 157 -5.14 14.11 -22.46
C GLN A 157 -4.52 13.12 -23.44
N LEU A 158 -3.98 12.02 -22.94
CA LEU A 158 -3.41 10.94 -23.75
C LEU A 158 -4.17 9.64 -23.44
N TYR A 159 -4.84 9.07 -24.45
CA TYR A 159 -5.64 7.85 -24.30
C TYR A 159 -5.35 6.79 -25.36
N ASN A 160 -5.31 5.51 -24.98
CA ASN A 160 -5.19 4.39 -25.91
C ASN A 160 -4.05 4.53 -26.91
N ASN A 161 -2.93 5.13 -26.50
CA ASN A 161 -1.73 5.21 -27.32
C ASN A 161 -0.77 4.06 -26.99
N PHE A 162 -0.04 3.62 -28.00
CA PHE A 162 1.04 2.63 -27.89
C PHE A 162 2.37 3.35 -28.03
N ILE A 163 3.16 3.41 -26.97
CA ILE A 163 4.39 4.20 -26.91
C ILE A 163 5.58 3.27 -26.67
N GLY A 164 6.52 3.27 -27.61
CA GLY A 164 7.71 2.41 -27.56
C GLY A 164 7.49 0.96 -28.04
N VAL A 165 6.33 0.68 -28.64
CA VAL A 165 5.96 -0.63 -29.21
C VAL A 165 5.41 -0.48 -30.63
N GLU A 166 5.38 -1.55 -31.42
CA GLU A 166 4.73 -1.60 -32.75
C GLU A 166 3.19 -1.71 -32.66
N ARG A 167 2.48 -1.55 -33.78
CA ARG A 167 0.99 -1.56 -33.86
C ARG A 167 0.28 -2.77 -33.27
N ASN A 168 0.93 -3.93 -33.22
CA ASN A 168 0.35 -5.12 -32.63
C ASN A 168 0.65 -5.26 -31.12
N GLY A 169 1.36 -4.30 -30.53
CA GLY A 169 1.72 -4.32 -29.11
C GLY A 169 2.74 -5.39 -28.72
N THR A 170 3.31 -6.16 -29.66
CA THR A 170 4.16 -7.31 -29.32
C THR A 170 5.64 -7.03 -29.53
N LYS A 171 6.01 -6.25 -30.54
CA LYS A 171 7.42 -5.96 -30.83
C LYS A 171 7.85 -4.63 -30.22
N LYS A 172 8.81 -4.70 -29.29
CA LYS A 172 9.45 -3.54 -28.66
C LYS A 172 10.16 -2.69 -29.71
N ARG A 173 9.87 -1.39 -29.71
CA ARG A 173 10.44 -0.37 -30.61
C ARG A 173 10.71 0.91 -29.82
N ALA A 174 11.55 0.76 -28.81
CA ALA A 174 11.96 1.79 -27.86
C ALA A 174 12.11 3.20 -28.45
N ASN A 175 11.54 4.19 -27.78
CA ASN A 175 12.07 5.54 -27.84
C ASN A 175 13.38 5.61 -27.04
N LYS A 176 14.30 6.51 -27.41
CA LYS A 176 15.62 6.63 -26.78
C LYS A 176 15.61 7.47 -25.50
N GLY A 177 14.55 8.23 -25.24
CA GLY A 177 14.23 8.85 -23.96
C GLY A 177 13.07 8.13 -23.27
N ASP A 178 12.24 8.91 -22.55
CA ASP A 178 11.06 8.40 -21.86
C ASP A 178 9.93 8.05 -22.84
N GLY A 179 8.91 7.32 -22.39
CA GLY A 179 7.68 7.18 -23.16
C GLY A 179 6.96 8.53 -23.26
N VAL A 180 6.62 9.09 -22.11
CA VAL A 180 6.00 10.42 -21.97
C VAL A 180 6.82 11.25 -20.99
N THR A 181 7.17 12.48 -21.37
CA THR A 181 7.79 13.47 -20.49
C THR A 181 6.84 14.63 -20.26
N ILE A 182 6.63 15.03 -19.01
CA ILE A 182 5.85 16.21 -18.61
C ILE A 182 6.81 17.22 -17.98
N GLN A 183 6.92 18.41 -18.58
CA GLN A 183 7.87 19.44 -18.20
C GLN A 183 7.15 20.76 -17.93
N GLY A 184 7.13 21.18 -16.66
CA GLY A 184 6.52 22.46 -16.24
C GLY A 184 5.03 22.54 -16.50
N ALA A 185 4.33 21.41 -16.49
CA ALA A 185 2.97 21.27 -16.97
C ALA A 185 2.08 20.54 -15.95
N SER A 186 0.84 21.02 -15.81
CA SER A 186 -0.10 20.60 -14.79
C SER A 186 -1.44 20.12 -15.35
N PHE A 187 -2.19 19.38 -14.55
CA PHE A 187 -3.55 18.92 -14.88
C PHE A 187 -3.63 18.05 -16.15
N ASN A 188 -2.55 17.38 -16.52
CA ASN A 188 -2.55 16.47 -17.65
C ASN A 188 -3.06 15.09 -17.22
N THR A 189 -3.80 14.43 -18.11
CA THR A 189 -4.27 13.06 -17.90
C THR A 189 -3.58 12.13 -18.89
N VAL A 190 -2.82 11.18 -18.36
CA VAL A 190 -2.23 10.08 -19.14
C VAL A 190 -2.98 8.81 -18.73
N GLY A 191 -3.88 8.35 -19.60
CA GLY A 191 -4.69 7.16 -19.39
C GLY A 191 -5.95 7.39 -18.55
N ASP A 192 -6.85 6.42 -18.59
CA ASP A 192 -8.02 6.32 -17.71
C ASP A 192 -8.37 4.85 -17.45
N THR A 193 -9.27 4.61 -16.48
CA THR A 193 -9.73 3.26 -16.08
C THR A 193 -10.99 2.78 -16.81
N THR A 194 -11.53 3.58 -17.73
CA THR A 194 -12.73 3.28 -18.55
C THR A 194 -12.38 2.69 -19.93
N GLY A 195 -11.15 2.18 -20.09
CA GLY A 195 -10.66 1.61 -21.34
C GLY A 195 -9.84 2.59 -22.19
N GLY A 196 -9.38 3.71 -21.63
CA GLY A 196 -8.47 4.67 -22.26
C GLY A 196 -7.00 4.56 -21.86
N GLY A 197 -6.60 3.51 -21.13
CA GLY A 197 -5.21 3.30 -20.69
C GLY A 197 -4.20 3.23 -21.84
N ASN A 198 -3.08 3.95 -21.72
CA ASN A 198 -1.99 3.85 -22.70
C ASN A 198 -1.15 2.59 -22.46
N THR A 199 -0.53 2.05 -23.50
CA THR A 199 0.51 1.02 -23.40
C THR A 199 1.87 1.66 -23.61
N ILE A 200 2.70 1.73 -22.56
CA ILE A 200 3.97 2.45 -22.54
C ILE A 200 5.09 1.47 -22.20
N VAL A 201 5.87 1.10 -23.20
CA VAL A 201 6.72 -0.09 -23.16
C VAL A 201 8.11 0.16 -23.73
N ALA A 202 9.11 -0.45 -23.10
CA ALA A 202 10.46 -0.58 -23.65
C ALA A 202 11.16 0.73 -23.99
N ASN A 203 10.77 1.85 -23.38
CA ASN A 203 11.48 3.11 -23.55
C ASN A 203 12.83 3.06 -22.82
N LYS A 204 13.79 3.83 -23.31
CA LYS A 204 15.16 3.85 -22.75
C LYS A 204 15.30 4.74 -21.52
N GLY A 205 14.34 5.62 -21.29
CA GLY A 205 14.13 6.31 -20.01
C GLY A 205 12.99 5.66 -19.22
N ALA A 206 12.28 6.48 -18.44
CA ALA A 206 11.08 6.06 -17.74
C ALA A 206 9.92 5.79 -18.70
N GLY A 207 8.90 5.07 -18.24
CA GLY A 207 7.64 5.00 -18.97
C GLY A 207 6.99 6.39 -19.05
N VAL A 208 6.73 6.99 -17.89
CA VAL A 208 6.30 8.37 -17.75
C VAL A 208 7.24 9.10 -16.78
N TYR A 209 7.82 10.20 -17.22
CA TYR A 209 8.62 11.09 -16.38
C TYR A 209 7.91 12.43 -16.20
N ILE A 210 7.65 12.82 -14.96
CA ILE A 210 7.17 14.16 -14.60
C ILE A 210 8.35 14.93 -14.03
N GLU A 211 8.94 15.81 -14.83
CA GLU A 211 10.06 16.65 -14.39
C GLU A 211 9.59 17.70 -13.36
N SER A 212 8.43 18.32 -13.62
CA SER A 212 7.81 19.33 -12.76
C SER A 212 6.34 19.55 -13.14
N GLY A 213 5.60 20.26 -12.29
CA GLY A 213 4.15 20.47 -12.40
C GLY A 213 3.35 19.68 -11.35
N PHE A 214 2.03 19.80 -11.35
CA PHE A 214 1.14 19.17 -10.37
C PHE A 214 -0.21 18.78 -10.98
N GLY A 215 -0.99 17.95 -10.27
CA GLY A 215 -2.31 17.50 -10.72
C GLY A 215 -2.25 16.60 -11.96
N ASN A 216 -1.10 15.99 -12.27
CA ASN A 216 -0.97 15.11 -13.42
C ASN A 216 -1.39 13.67 -13.03
N THR A 217 -2.44 13.18 -13.69
CA THR A 217 -3.09 11.90 -13.41
C THR A 217 -2.59 10.80 -14.34
N LEU A 218 -2.13 9.68 -13.79
CA LEU A 218 -1.46 8.59 -14.53
C LEU A 218 -2.16 7.23 -14.38
N ARG A 219 -3.50 7.20 -14.48
CA ARG A 219 -4.30 6.01 -14.12
C ARG A 219 -4.58 5.07 -15.29
N GLY A 220 -4.72 3.78 -15.00
CA GLY A 220 -5.18 2.75 -15.96
C GLY A 220 -4.19 2.39 -17.07
N ASN A 221 -2.95 2.92 -17.04
CA ASN A 221 -1.95 2.63 -18.06
C ASN A 221 -1.33 1.24 -17.87
N SER A 222 -0.93 0.63 -18.99
CA SER A 222 -0.06 -0.54 -19.05
C SER A 222 1.38 -0.06 -19.26
N ILE A 223 2.16 0.03 -18.18
CA ILE A 223 3.53 0.54 -18.21
C ILE A 223 4.45 -0.58 -17.77
N PHE A 224 5.36 -1.03 -18.65
CA PHE A 224 6.26 -2.14 -18.33
C PHE A 224 7.48 -2.23 -19.27
N GLU A 225 8.53 -2.92 -18.78
CA GLU A 225 9.81 -3.16 -19.42
C GLU A 225 10.52 -1.89 -19.90
N ASN A 226 10.31 -0.74 -19.26
CA ASN A 226 11.12 0.45 -19.52
C ASN A 226 12.49 0.29 -18.83
N GLU A 227 13.52 0.95 -19.37
CA GLU A 227 14.88 0.83 -18.80
C GLU A 227 15.05 1.71 -17.54
N GLY A 228 14.29 2.80 -17.44
CA GLY A 228 14.06 3.52 -16.19
C GLY A 228 12.82 3.03 -15.44
N LEU A 229 12.40 3.77 -14.42
CA LEU A 229 11.17 3.47 -13.68
C LEU A 229 9.92 3.53 -14.58
N GLY A 230 8.87 2.78 -14.23
CA GLY A 230 7.59 2.90 -14.95
C GLY A 230 7.02 4.32 -14.87
N ILE A 231 6.99 4.89 -13.66
CA ILE A 231 6.66 6.30 -13.40
C ILE A 231 7.80 6.88 -12.58
N ALA A 232 8.35 8.01 -13.02
CA ALA A 232 9.38 8.77 -12.33
C ALA A 232 8.93 10.21 -12.07
N LEU A 233 9.25 10.73 -10.89
CA LEU A 233 8.98 12.12 -10.50
C LEU A 233 10.31 12.87 -10.31
N GLY A 234 10.38 14.12 -10.76
CA GLY A 234 11.51 15.01 -10.56
C GLY A 234 11.75 15.37 -9.09
N THR A 235 12.99 15.73 -8.76
CA THR A 235 13.50 15.83 -7.38
C THR A 235 12.98 17.02 -6.56
N ASN A 236 12.17 17.91 -7.14
CA ASN A 236 11.69 19.15 -6.51
C ASN A 236 10.19 19.12 -6.18
N GLY A 237 9.69 17.97 -5.70
CA GLY A 237 8.27 17.81 -5.38
C GLY A 237 7.38 17.80 -6.62
N ALA A 238 7.89 17.27 -7.75
CA ALA A 238 7.09 17.09 -8.95
C ALA A 238 5.84 16.26 -8.62
N ASN A 239 4.70 16.68 -9.16
CA ASN A 239 3.39 16.11 -8.88
C ASN A 239 3.03 16.11 -7.39
N ASP A 240 3.24 17.26 -6.74
CA ASP A 240 3.10 17.48 -5.30
C ASP A 240 3.96 16.56 -4.42
N GLY A 241 4.95 15.88 -5.01
CA GLY A 241 5.73 14.85 -4.33
C GLY A 241 4.86 13.70 -3.80
N GLN A 242 3.73 13.40 -4.47
CA GLN A 242 2.77 12.40 -4.02
C GLN A 242 3.46 11.07 -3.68
N PRO A 243 3.46 10.64 -2.40
CA PRO A 243 4.10 9.39 -2.01
C PRO A 243 3.39 8.17 -2.60
N ALA A 244 4.17 7.16 -2.97
CA ALA A 244 3.64 5.87 -3.39
C ALA A 244 3.02 5.12 -2.18
N PRO A 245 1.94 4.35 -2.40
CA PRO A 245 1.39 3.49 -1.37
C PRO A 245 2.34 2.34 -1.04
N THR A 246 2.20 1.75 0.15
CA THR A 246 2.88 0.50 0.54
C THR A 246 1.91 -0.66 0.41
N LEU A 247 2.16 -1.56 -0.53
CA LEU A 247 1.41 -2.81 -0.65
C LEU A 247 1.94 -3.86 0.33
N ARG A 248 1.03 -4.53 1.06
CA ARG A 248 1.36 -5.69 1.90
C ARG A 248 1.27 -7.00 1.13
N GLY A 249 0.30 -7.11 0.22
CA GLY A 249 0.01 -8.31 -0.55
C GLY A 249 -1.51 -8.50 -0.73
N VAL A 250 -1.92 -9.74 -0.99
CA VAL A 250 -3.32 -10.11 -1.19
C VAL A 250 -3.85 -10.95 -0.02
N THR A 251 -5.04 -10.63 0.46
CA THR A 251 -5.79 -11.47 1.41
C THR A 251 -7.23 -11.61 0.95
N ASN A 252 -7.76 -12.84 0.89
CA ASN A 252 -9.12 -13.14 0.42
C ASN A 252 -9.49 -12.42 -0.90
N GLY A 253 -8.60 -12.44 -1.90
CA GLY A 253 -8.83 -11.80 -3.20
C GLY A 253 -8.79 -10.26 -3.20
N THR A 254 -8.30 -9.65 -2.11
CA THR A 254 -8.21 -8.20 -1.93
C THR A 254 -6.77 -7.79 -1.71
N ALA A 255 -6.25 -6.85 -2.51
CA ALA A 255 -4.96 -6.24 -2.26
C ALA A 255 -5.09 -5.24 -1.10
N VAL A 256 -4.23 -5.36 -0.10
CA VAL A 256 -4.27 -4.51 1.09
C VAL A 256 -2.93 -3.82 1.34
N GLY A 257 -3.00 -2.64 1.94
CA GLY A 257 -1.81 -1.84 2.23
C GLY A 257 -2.13 -0.53 2.93
N THR A 258 -1.14 0.37 2.94
CA THR A 258 -1.21 1.68 3.59
C THR A 258 -0.73 2.79 2.68
N LEU A 259 -1.18 3.99 2.95
CA LEU A 259 -0.67 5.22 2.35
C LEU A 259 -0.31 6.19 3.46
N SER A 260 0.91 6.74 3.41
CA SER A 260 1.30 7.92 4.20
C SER A 260 1.40 9.10 3.23
N SER A 261 0.56 10.10 3.40
CA SER A 261 0.44 11.24 2.47
C SER A 261 -0.17 12.46 3.20
N ALA A 262 -0.67 13.44 2.45
CA ALA A 262 -1.30 14.64 3.01
C ALA A 262 -2.40 14.25 4.02
N PRO A 263 -2.45 14.83 5.23
CA PRO A 263 -3.48 14.55 6.24
C PRO A 263 -4.89 14.89 5.80
N ASN A 264 -5.88 14.16 6.34
CA ASN A 264 -7.31 14.39 6.13
C ASN A 264 -7.70 14.52 4.65
N SER A 265 -7.06 13.73 3.79
CA SER A 265 -7.18 13.84 2.33
C SER A 265 -7.63 12.51 1.73
N SER A 266 -8.32 12.59 0.59
CA SER A 266 -8.80 11.41 -0.15
C SER A 266 -7.89 11.09 -1.32
N PHE A 267 -7.70 9.79 -1.56
CA PHE A 267 -6.85 9.24 -2.60
C PHE A 267 -7.53 8.06 -3.26
N ILE A 268 -7.22 7.84 -4.54
CA ILE A 268 -7.59 6.63 -5.25
C ILE A 268 -6.34 5.76 -5.40
N ILE A 269 -6.45 4.49 -5.00
CA ILE A 269 -5.38 3.50 -5.12
C ILE A 269 -5.69 2.60 -6.30
N ASP A 270 -4.88 2.66 -7.35
CA ASP A 270 -4.92 1.71 -8.47
C ASP A 270 -3.92 0.58 -8.23
N VAL A 271 -4.35 -0.67 -8.38
CA VAL A 271 -3.48 -1.85 -8.28
C VAL A 271 -3.25 -2.45 -9.65
N TYR A 272 -2.00 -2.80 -9.92
CA TYR A 272 -1.54 -3.38 -11.17
C TYR A 272 -0.82 -4.70 -10.89
N ALA A 273 -0.79 -5.57 -11.90
CA ALA A 273 -0.04 -6.80 -11.86
C ALA A 273 0.96 -6.91 -13.01
N SER A 274 2.10 -7.50 -12.69
CA SER A 274 3.21 -7.77 -13.60
C SER A 274 3.71 -9.21 -13.39
N PRO A 275 4.18 -9.92 -14.44
CA PRO A 275 4.68 -11.29 -14.29
C PRO A 275 5.92 -11.38 -13.38
N VAL A 276 6.74 -10.33 -13.39
CA VAL A 276 7.96 -10.20 -12.60
C VAL A 276 8.05 -8.79 -12.07
N CYS A 277 8.76 -8.63 -10.96
CA CYS A 277 9.13 -7.31 -10.46
C CYS A 277 10.12 -6.65 -11.38
N ASP A 278 10.02 -5.33 -11.43
CA ASP A 278 11.07 -4.53 -12.04
C ASP A 278 12.37 -4.69 -11.24
N SER A 279 13.49 -4.61 -11.97
CA SER A 279 14.83 -4.77 -11.41
C SER A 279 15.22 -3.71 -10.37
N SER A 280 14.59 -2.54 -10.40
CA SER A 280 14.82 -1.47 -9.41
C SER A 280 14.15 -1.70 -8.05
N GLY A 281 13.28 -2.72 -7.94
CA GLY A 281 12.49 -3.00 -6.73
C GLY A 281 11.24 -2.12 -6.57
N SER A 282 11.17 -0.98 -7.25
CA SER A 282 9.93 -0.23 -7.47
C SER A 282 9.31 -0.74 -8.76
N GLY A 283 8.16 -1.41 -8.64
CA GLY A 283 7.68 -2.20 -9.75
C GLY A 283 7.04 -1.35 -10.84
N GLU A 284 6.86 -1.94 -12.02
CA GLU A 284 6.02 -1.38 -13.07
C GLU A 284 4.63 -2.05 -13.06
N GLY A 285 3.67 -1.46 -13.75
CA GLY A 285 2.28 -1.93 -13.78
C GLY A 285 1.85 -2.36 -15.18
N LYS A 286 1.99 -3.65 -15.53
CA LYS A 286 1.59 -4.15 -16.85
C LYS A 286 0.08 -4.24 -17.04
N ARG A 287 -0.66 -4.70 -16.03
CA ARG A 287 -2.11 -4.93 -16.15
C ARG A 287 -2.83 -4.32 -14.97
N TRP A 288 -3.67 -3.33 -15.21
CA TRP A 288 -4.56 -2.77 -14.18
C TRP A 288 -5.56 -3.83 -13.71
N LEU A 289 -5.74 -3.94 -12.40
CA LEU A 289 -6.62 -4.94 -11.76
C LEU A 289 -7.89 -4.33 -11.18
N GLY A 290 -7.79 -3.10 -10.68
CA GLY A 290 -8.87 -2.45 -9.96
C GLY A 290 -8.38 -1.25 -9.17
N ALA A 291 -9.33 -0.54 -8.57
CA ALA A 291 -9.06 0.59 -7.70
C ALA A 291 -10.03 0.68 -6.53
N SER A 292 -9.59 1.35 -5.46
CA SER A 292 -10.45 1.76 -4.35
C SER A 292 -10.07 3.15 -3.88
N GLU A 293 -11.05 3.87 -3.33
CA GLU A 293 -10.78 5.08 -2.56
C GLU A 293 -10.24 4.73 -1.17
N THR A 294 -9.39 5.60 -0.64
CA THR A 294 -8.90 5.60 0.74
C THR A 294 -8.77 7.04 1.21
N ALA A 295 -8.90 7.26 2.51
CA ALA A 295 -8.60 8.54 3.14
C ALA A 295 -7.47 8.40 4.14
N THR A 296 -6.69 9.46 4.31
CA THR A 296 -5.72 9.59 5.40
C THR A 296 -6.37 10.27 6.60
N ASP A 297 -5.95 9.87 7.79
CA ASP A 297 -6.35 10.51 9.04
C ASP A 297 -5.59 11.82 9.31
N ALA A 298 -5.75 12.37 10.51
CA ALA A 298 -5.07 13.59 10.93
C ALA A 298 -3.54 13.44 11.04
N SER A 299 -3.01 12.21 11.10
CA SER A 299 -1.58 11.91 11.06
C SER A 299 -1.04 11.72 9.64
N GLY A 300 -1.91 11.77 8.62
CA GLY A 300 -1.52 11.54 7.24
C GLY A 300 -1.46 10.07 6.85
N VAL A 301 -2.03 9.16 7.66
CA VAL A 301 -2.00 7.72 7.36
C VAL A 301 -3.38 7.19 7.03
N GLY A 302 -3.47 6.40 5.97
CA GLY A 302 -4.68 5.70 5.54
C GLY A 302 -4.39 4.25 5.23
N SER A 303 -5.40 3.39 5.40
CA SER A 303 -5.34 2.01 4.93
C SER A 303 -6.29 1.76 3.79
N PHE A 304 -5.86 1.00 2.79
CA PHE A 304 -6.68 0.68 1.64
C PHE A 304 -6.87 -0.83 1.49
N ALA A 305 -7.97 -1.18 0.83
CA ALA A 305 -8.33 -2.53 0.44
C ALA A 305 -8.94 -2.47 -0.97
N VAL A 306 -8.25 -3.02 -1.96
CA VAL A 306 -8.68 -3.02 -3.37
C VAL A 306 -9.12 -4.43 -3.75
N PRO A 307 -10.42 -4.68 -3.98
CA PRO A 307 -10.90 -5.95 -4.48
C PRO A 307 -10.33 -6.22 -5.88
N LEU A 308 -9.72 -7.39 -6.10
CA LEU A 308 -9.08 -7.72 -7.37
C LEU A 308 -10.00 -8.48 -8.35
N GLY A 309 -11.24 -8.77 -7.94
CA GLY A 309 -12.19 -9.56 -8.70
C GLY A 309 -11.70 -10.99 -8.96
N ALA A 310 -12.16 -11.62 -10.04
CA ALA A 310 -11.74 -12.97 -10.46
C ALA A 310 -10.33 -12.99 -11.11
N ALA A 311 -9.50 -11.97 -10.89
CA ALA A 311 -8.18 -11.89 -11.50
C ALA A 311 -7.22 -12.91 -10.87
N GLU A 312 -6.67 -13.80 -11.70
CA GLU A 312 -5.57 -14.68 -11.29
C GLU A 312 -4.30 -13.85 -11.04
N VAL A 313 -3.96 -13.68 -9.77
CA VAL A 313 -2.80 -12.88 -9.31
C VAL A 313 -1.83 -13.67 -8.45
N SER A 314 -2.15 -14.92 -8.11
CA SER A 314 -1.39 -15.75 -7.17
C SER A 314 0.06 -16.00 -7.58
N ALA A 315 0.35 -15.98 -8.89
CA ALA A 315 1.68 -16.13 -9.46
C ALA A 315 2.27 -14.81 -10.01
N GLN A 316 1.69 -13.66 -9.66
CA GLN A 316 2.08 -12.35 -10.18
C GLN A 316 2.65 -11.46 -9.07
N GLN A 317 3.34 -10.41 -9.51
CA GLN A 317 3.80 -9.33 -8.65
C GLN A 317 2.85 -8.16 -8.79
N LEU A 318 2.53 -7.53 -7.66
CA LEU A 318 1.60 -6.41 -7.58
C LEU A 318 2.33 -5.10 -7.30
N THR A 319 1.83 -4.03 -7.90
CA THR A 319 2.24 -2.66 -7.66
C THR A 319 1.01 -1.79 -7.51
N ALA A 320 1.15 -0.64 -6.86
CA ALA A 320 0.06 0.31 -6.71
C ALA A 320 0.50 1.75 -6.95
N VAL A 321 -0.43 2.57 -7.40
CA VAL A 321 -0.27 4.02 -7.56
C VAL A 321 -1.35 4.70 -6.73
N ALA A 322 -0.97 5.72 -5.96
CA ALA A 322 -1.91 6.59 -5.27
C ALA A 322 -2.12 7.86 -6.09
N THR A 323 -3.37 8.23 -6.32
CA THR A 323 -3.74 9.50 -6.98
C THR A 323 -4.54 10.36 -6.01
N ALA A 324 -4.03 11.54 -5.70
CA ALA A 324 -4.70 12.52 -4.85
C ALA A 324 -5.93 13.13 -5.56
N ALA A 325 -6.86 13.70 -4.77
CA ALA A 325 -8.07 14.34 -5.29
C ALA A 325 -7.81 15.49 -6.29
N ASN A 326 -6.63 16.13 -6.24
CA ASN A 326 -6.23 17.16 -7.19
C ASN A 326 -5.66 16.60 -8.52
N GLY A 327 -5.60 15.27 -8.65
CA GLY A 327 -5.10 14.57 -9.83
C GLY A 327 -3.64 14.10 -9.74
N SER A 328 -2.87 14.49 -8.73
CA SER A 328 -1.45 14.10 -8.61
C SER A 328 -1.30 12.61 -8.31
N SER A 329 -0.78 11.84 -9.27
CA SER A 329 -0.41 10.44 -9.11
C SER A 329 1.04 10.26 -8.60
N SER A 330 1.25 9.25 -7.75
CA SER A 330 2.56 8.80 -7.28
C SER A 330 3.35 8.04 -8.36
N VAL A 331 4.62 7.74 -8.07
CA VAL A 331 5.31 6.60 -8.69
C VAL A 331 4.62 5.28 -8.31
N PHE A 332 4.96 4.19 -8.99
CA PHE A 332 4.55 2.86 -8.56
C PHE A 332 5.18 2.48 -7.21
N SER A 333 4.43 1.75 -6.39
CA SER A 333 4.92 1.19 -5.12
C SER A 333 6.06 0.20 -5.32
N ALA A 334 6.74 -0.10 -4.22
CA ALA A 334 7.50 -1.34 -4.12
C ALA A 334 6.60 -2.53 -4.46
N CYS A 335 7.21 -3.53 -5.09
CA CYS A 335 6.56 -4.78 -5.44
C CYS A 335 6.05 -5.55 -4.22
N ALA A 336 4.88 -6.17 -4.34
CA ALA A 336 4.37 -7.16 -3.39
C ALA A 336 3.94 -8.45 -4.09
N SER A 337 3.99 -9.58 -3.39
CA SER A 337 3.49 -10.85 -3.92
C SER A 337 1.97 -10.81 -4.10
N GLY A 338 1.49 -11.27 -5.25
CA GLY A 338 0.07 -11.52 -5.50
C GLY A 338 -0.43 -12.84 -4.90
N ALA A 339 0.46 -13.67 -4.36
CA ALA A 339 0.07 -14.86 -3.60
C ALA A 339 -0.72 -14.47 -2.34
N PRO A 340 -1.85 -15.15 -2.05
CA PRO A 340 -2.60 -14.89 -0.83
C PRO A 340 -1.72 -15.09 0.41
N PHE A 341 -1.73 -14.13 1.33
CA PHE A 341 -1.17 -14.31 2.67
C PHE A 341 -2.31 -14.47 3.68
N ALA A 342 -2.12 -15.34 4.67
CA ALA A 342 -3.02 -15.44 5.81
C ALA A 342 -2.86 -14.17 6.65
N SER A 343 -3.94 -13.44 6.92
CA SER A 343 -3.89 -12.26 7.78
C SER A 343 -3.47 -12.67 9.18
N ASN A 344 -2.29 -12.25 9.61
CA ASN A 344 -1.70 -12.64 10.90
C ASN A 344 -2.23 -11.81 12.09
N ASP A 345 -3.52 -11.49 12.07
CA ASP A 345 -4.12 -10.52 12.99
C ASP A 345 -4.92 -11.22 14.11
N SER A 346 -4.99 -12.57 14.13
CA SER A 346 -5.58 -13.38 15.20
C SER A 346 -4.72 -14.59 15.56
N TRP A 347 -4.83 -15.10 16.80
CA TRP A 347 -4.13 -16.32 17.23
C TRP A 347 -4.48 -17.54 16.36
N GLN A 348 -5.70 -17.61 15.81
CA GLN A 348 -6.12 -18.71 14.94
C GLN A 348 -5.38 -18.73 13.60
N THR A 349 -4.91 -17.57 13.16
CA THR A 349 -4.14 -17.37 11.93
C THR A 349 -2.68 -17.01 12.25
N ALA A 350 -2.22 -17.32 13.46
CA ALA A 350 -0.87 -17.05 13.92
C ALA A 350 0.17 -17.65 12.97
N THR A 351 1.15 -16.84 12.59
CA THR A 351 2.21 -17.26 11.67
C THR A 351 3.18 -18.21 12.40
N PRO A 352 3.44 -19.42 11.87
CA PRO A 352 4.38 -20.34 12.49
C PRO A 352 5.82 -19.86 12.34
N ILE A 353 6.59 -19.89 13.44
CA ILE A 353 8.04 -19.70 13.45
C ILE A 353 8.67 -21.08 13.52
N ALA A 354 9.27 -21.51 12.41
CA ALA A 354 10.01 -22.76 12.37
C ALA A 354 11.30 -22.61 13.20
N LEU A 355 11.45 -23.44 14.23
CA LEU A 355 12.67 -23.51 15.01
C LEU A 355 13.62 -24.54 14.39
N THR A 356 14.87 -24.16 14.24
CA THR A 356 15.95 -25.01 13.71
C THR A 356 17.07 -25.14 14.73
N PRO A 357 17.86 -26.22 14.73
CA PRO A 357 18.99 -26.37 15.64
C PRO A 357 19.93 -25.18 15.56
N ASP A 358 20.28 -24.62 16.72
CA ASP A 358 21.15 -23.45 16.80
C ASP A 358 22.60 -23.86 16.48
N ALA A 359 23.22 -23.16 15.52
CA ALA A 359 24.59 -23.44 15.11
C ALA A 359 25.62 -23.18 16.22
N LEU A 360 25.27 -22.36 17.22
CA LEU A 360 26.14 -21.96 18.33
C LEU A 360 25.82 -22.67 19.65
N ASP A 361 24.65 -23.32 19.76
CA ASP A 361 24.23 -24.08 20.94
C ASP A 361 23.76 -25.48 20.51
N PRO A 362 24.56 -26.54 20.74
CA PRO A 362 24.22 -27.91 20.34
C PRO A 362 22.91 -28.45 20.92
N ASN A 363 22.42 -27.85 22.02
CA ASN A 363 21.16 -28.19 22.68
C ASN A 363 20.13 -27.05 22.56
N GLY A 364 20.38 -26.11 21.64
CA GLY A 364 19.54 -24.96 21.38
C GLY A 364 18.80 -25.09 20.06
N TRP A 365 17.63 -24.46 20.00
CA TRP A 365 16.87 -24.28 18.78
C TRP A 365 16.51 -22.82 18.65
N SER A 366 16.58 -22.25 17.45
CA SER A 366 16.23 -20.86 17.22
C SER A 366 15.48 -20.67 15.92
N GLY A 367 14.68 -19.61 15.89
CA GLY A 367 13.92 -19.16 14.73
C GLY A 367 13.58 -17.69 14.86
N SER A 368 13.25 -17.05 13.75
CA SER A 368 12.92 -15.64 13.71
C SER A 368 11.79 -15.32 12.74
N ALA A 369 11.15 -14.19 12.96
CA ALA A 369 10.13 -13.64 12.09
C ALA A 369 10.23 -12.12 12.06
N SER A 370 9.79 -11.52 10.96
CA SER A 370 9.74 -10.07 10.80
C SER A 370 8.40 -9.67 10.18
N GLN A 371 7.78 -8.62 10.74
CA GLN A 371 6.52 -8.12 10.22
C GLN A 371 6.34 -6.62 10.54
N PHE A 372 5.54 -5.95 9.73
CA PHE A 372 5.03 -4.61 10.01
C PHE A 372 3.69 -4.69 10.77
N LEU A 373 3.44 -3.72 11.65
CA LEU A 373 2.08 -3.34 12.05
C LEU A 373 1.72 -2.11 11.23
N LEU A 374 0.76 -2.26 10.32
CA LEU A 374 0.49 -1.28 9.28
C LEU A 374 -0.65 -0.33 9.63
N ARG A 375 -1.48 -0.65 10.62
CA ARG A 375 -2.67 0.12 10.95
C ARG A 375 -2.82 0.25 12.45
N LYS A 376 -3.52 1.32 12.86
CA LYS A 376 -3.87 1.52 14.27
C LYS A 376 -4.59 0.27 14.80
N ASP A 377 -4.20 -0.15 16.00
CA ASP A 377 -4.77 -1.30 16.71
C ASP A 377 -4.53 -2.66 16.04
N GLN A 378 -3.73 -2.73 14.97
CA GLN A 378 -3.31 -4.01 14.40
C GLN A 378 -2.42 -4.76 15.39
N VAL A 379 -2.61 -6.08 15.46
CA VAL A 379 -1.72 -6.99 16.18
C VAL A 379 -1.13 -8.03 15.23
N ALA A 380 0.01 -8.60 15.61
CA ALA A 380 0.64 -9.70 14.90
C ALA A 380 0.77 -10.91 15.82
N TRP A 381 0.35 -12.08 15.35
CA TRP A 381 0.38 -13.32 16.13
C TRP A 381 1.43 -14.29 15.61
N PHE A 382 2.17 -14.95 16.48
CA PHE A 382 3.10 -15.98 16.06
C PHE A 382 2.91 -17.22 16.91
N LYS A 383 3.30 -18.37 16.37
CA LYS A 383 3.29 -19.62 17.12
C LYS A 383 4.52 -20.45 16.82
N PHE A 384 4.95 -21.22 17.79
CA PHE A 384 6.11 -22.10 17.68
C PHE A 384 5.96 -23.29 18.61
N ASP A 385 6.57 -24.40 18.23
CA ASP A 385 6.55 -25.63 19.02
C ASP A 385 7.55 -25.55 20.17
N VAL A 386 7.16 -26.06 21.34
CA VAL A 386 8.01 -26.21 22.52
C VAL A 386 7.95 -27.63 23.06
N THR A 387 9.05 -28.05 23.67
CA THR A 387 9.17 -29.30 24.42
C THR A 387 9.14 -29.01 25.92
N ALA A 388 8.56 -29.94 26.68
CA ALA A 388 8.52 -29.83 28.14
C ALA A 388 9.95 -29.82 28.72
N GLY A 389 10.17 -28.98 29.73
CA GLY A 389 11.45 -28.81 30.42
C GLY A 389 12.42 -27.84 29.75
N ALA A 390 12.16 -27.36 28.54
CA ALA A 390 13.00 -26.35 27.89
C ALA A 390 12.82 -24.95 28.51
N GLN A 391 13.83 -24.09 28.33
CA GLN A 391 13.71 -22.65 28.57
C GLN A 391 13.52 -21.93 27.24
N VAL A 392 12.49 -21.08 27.16
CA VAL A 392 12.24 -20.18 26.03
C VAL A 392 12.74 -18.78 26.34
N GLU A 393 13.46 -18.20 25.38
CA GLU A 393 13.86 -16.80 25.34
C GLU A 393 13.31 -16.17 24.06
N ILE A 394 12.54 -15.10 24.21
CA ILE A 394 11.96 -14.32 23.11
C ILE A 394 12.48 -12.90 23.19
N THR A 395 12.94 -12.37 22.06
CA THR A 395 13.33 -10.96 21.94
C THR A 395 12.56 -10.29 20.80
N LEU A 396 12.09 -9.06 21.06
CA LEU A 396 11.52 -8.18 20.05
C LEU A 396 12.48 -7.00 19.85
N ALA A 397 12.93 -6.80 18.62
CA ALA A 397 13.95 -5.82 18.27
C ALA A 397 13.56 -5.06 16.99
N ASN A 398 14.41 -4.11 16.58
CA ASN A 398 14.17 -3.25 15.42
C ASN A 398 12.85 -2.48 15.49
N LEU A 399 12.53 -1.96 16.68
CA LEU A 399 11.27 -1.28 16.93
C LEU A 399 11.31 0.16 16.37
N ALA A 400 10.44 0.46 15.42
CA ALA A 400 10.21 1.81 14.91
C ALA A 400 9.08 2.55 15.65
N ALA A 401 8.42 1.87 16.59
CA ALA A 401 7.31 2.34 17.39
C ALA A 401 7.26 1.57 18.72
N ASP A 402 6.47 2.08 19.67
CA ASP A 402 6.29 1.48 20.99
C ASP A 402 5.42 0.22 20.90
N PHE A 403 6.07 -0.94 20.89
CA PHE A 403 5.44 -2.26 20.71
C PHE A 403 5.65 -3.13 21.95
N ASP A 404 4.56 -3.69 22.46
CA ASP A 404 4.57 -4.65 23.56
C ASP A 404 4.64 -6.09 23.02
N LEU A 405 5.28 -6.98 23.78
CA LEU A 405 5.39 -8.41 23.53
C LEU A 405 4.64 -9.20 24.60
N ILE A 406 3.77 -10.12 24.17
CA ILE A 406 2.97 -10.96 25.06
C ILE A 406 3.17 -12.42 24.70
N LEU A 407 3.38 -13.27 25.71
CA LEU A 407 3.53 -14.73 25.60
C LEU A 407 2.34 -15.43 26.21
N TYR A 408 1.80 -16.40 25.47
CA TYR A 408 0.75 -17.30 25.88
C TYR A 408 1.21 -18.76 25.75
N ASP A 409 0.69 -19.62 26.61
CA ASP A 409 0.65 -21.06 26.40
C ASP A 409 -0.29 -21.44 25.25
N ASP A 410 -0.47 -22.73 25.00
CA ASP A 410 -1.36 -23.26 23.99
C ASP A 410 -2.82 -22.77 24.17
N ILE A 411 -3.18 -21.73 23.42
CA ILE A 411 -4.51 -21.11 23.42
C ILE A 411 -5.53 -22.09 22.82
N ALA A 412 -5.13 -22.91 21.83
CA ALA A 412 -6.01 -23.88 21.21
C ALA A 412 -6.42 -24.97 22.22
N ALA A 413 -5.46 -25.51 22.97
CA ALA A 413 -5.70 -26.49 24.02
C ALA A 413 -6.50 -25.90 25.19
N ALA A 414 -6.24 -24.65 25.59
CA ALA A 414 -7.05 -23.96 26.60
C ALA A 414 -8.51 -23.81 26.14
N ARG A 415 -8.74 -23.39 24.90
CA ARG A 415 -10.10 -23.27 24.34
C ARG A 415 -10.80 -24.62 24.25
N ALA A 416 -10.10 -25.67 23.83
CA ALA A 416 -10.65 -27.02 23.77
C ALA A 416 -11.12 -27.52 25.15
N ARG A 417 -10.35 -27.26 26.22
CA ARG A 417 -10.73 -27.58 27.60
C ARG A 417 -11.98 -26.80 28.05
N LEU A 418 -12.04 -25.50 27.77
CA LEU A 418 -13.21 -24.66 28.11
C LEU A 418 -14.49 -25.12 27.39
N ASN A 419 -14.38 -25.62 26.17
CA ASN A 419 -15.51 -26.14 25.40
C ASN A 419 -16.10 -27.44 25.98
N GLN A 420 -15.33 -28.18 26.80
CA GLN A 420 -15.79 -29.40 27.47
C GLN A 420 -16.56 -29.13 28.77
N VAL A 421 -16.47 -27.92 29.33
CA VAL A 421 -17.21 -27.54 30.53
C VAL A 421 -18.67 -27.28 30.15
N SER A 422 -19.60 -28.01 30.76
CA SER A 422 -21.03 -27.95 30.41
C SER A 422 -21.79 -26.75 31.00
N ASP A 423 -21.32 -26.20 32.13
CA ASP A 423 -21.95 -25.05 32.79
C ASP A 423 -21.38 -23.72 32.24
N PRO A 424 -22.20 -22.83 31.65
CA PRO A 424 -21.77 -21.50 31.18
C PRO A 424 -21.20 -20.60 32.28
N LEU A 425 -21.57 -20.79 33.56
CA LEU A 425 -21.04 -20.02 34.68
C LEU A 425 -19.62 -20.47 35.07
N ASP A 426 -19.31 -21.76 34.93
CA ASP A 426 -17.95 -22.32 35.09
C ASP A 426 -17.06 -22.06 33.87
N ARG A 427 -17.65 -21.67 32.73
CA ARG A 427 -16.87 -21.18 31.56
C ARG A 427 -16.25 -19.80 31.79
N GLY A 428 -16.60 -19.07 32.87
CA GLY A 428 -15.90 -17.88 33.34
C GLY A 428 -16.80 -16.74 33.84
N LEU A 429 -16.96 -16.62 35.16
CA LEU A 429 -17.50 -15.45 35.85
C LEU A 429 -16.42 -14.34 35.94
N GLN A 430 -16.72 -13.21 35.30
CA GLN A 430 -16.28 -11.83 35.56
C GLN A 430 -14.84 -11.59 36.06
N VAL A 431 -13.94 -11.24 35.14
CA VAL A 431 -12.86 -10.28 35.43
C VAL A 431 -12.99 -9.16 34.41
N ALA A 432 -13.13 -7.92 34.90
CA ALA A 432 -13.01 -6.73 34.07
C ALA A 432 -11.70 -6.82 33.26
N PRO A 433 -11.66 -6.38 31.99
CA PRO A 433 -10.45 -6.54 31.19
C PRO A 433 -9.29 -5.88 31.94
N VAL A 434 -8.24 -6.64 32.25
CA VAL A 434 -6.91 -6.02 32.19
C VAL A 434 -6.85 -5.52 30.76
N ASP A 435 -6.67 -4.22 30.58
CA ASP A 435 -6.67 -3.56 29.28
C ASP A 435 -5.44 -4.00 28.46
N ILE A 436 -5.51 -5.24 27.94
CA ILE A 436 -4.54 -5.84 27.04
C ILE A 436 -4.88 -5.53 25.57
N GLY A 437 -5.63 -4.44 25.33
CA GLY A 437 -6.01 -3.98 24.00
C GLY A 437 -7.14 -4.82 23.39
N PRO A 438 -7.50 -4.61 22.11
CA PRO A 438 -8.62 -5.32 21.50
C PRO A 438 -8.40 -6.83 21.58
N VAL A 439 -9.21 -7.55 22.36
CA VAL A 439 -9.27 -9.01 22.33
C VAL A 439 -9.79 -9.40 20.95
N ASP A 440 -9.18 -10.38 20.29
CA ASP A 440 -9.67 -10.91 19.01
C ASP A 440 -11.17 -11.17 19.10
N ILE A 441 -11.96 -10.61 18.18
CA ILE A 441 -13.41 -10.77 18.14
C ILE A 441 -13.71 -12.26 17.88
N GLY A 442 -14.00 -12.98 18.96
CA GLY A 442 -14.38 -14.38 18.99
C GLY A 442 -15.43 -14.62 20.07
N ASP A 443 -15.93 -15.86 20.17
CA ASP A 443 -16.82 -16.25 21.26
C ASP A 443 -16.16 -16.07 22.65
N ALA A 444 -16.95 -16.03 23.72
CA ALA A 444 -16.44 -15.87 25.08
C ALA A 444 -15.39 -16.93 25.47
N SER A 445 -15.44 -18.12 24.85
CA SER A 445 -14.45 -19.19 25.04
C SER A 445 -13.05 -18.79 24.57
N SER A 446 -12.96 -17.99 23.51
CA SER A 446 -11.69 -17.55 22.93
C SER A 446 -11.02 -16.47 23.78
N ALA A 447 -11.81 -15.53 24.32
CA ALA A 447 -11.31 -14.51 25.25
C ALA A 447 -10.80 -15.15 26.55
N ASN A 448 -11.57 -16.08 27.11
CA ASN A 448 -11.19 -16.78 28.35
C ASN A 448 -9.98 -17.70 28.13
N ALA A 449 -9.88 -18.35 26.96
CA ALA A 449 -8.70 -19.14 26.61
C ALA A 449 -7.43 -18.28 26.61
N GLN A 450 -7.46 -17.09 25.97
CA GLN A 450 -6.32 -16.17 25.96
C GLN A 450 -5.92 -15.73 27.38
N ILE A 451 -6.89 -15.36 28.22
CA ILE A 451 -6.62 -14.94 29.60
C ILE A 451 -5.99 -16.09 30.40
N SER A 452 -6.55 -17.31 30.31
CA SER A 452 -6.05 -18.48 31.03
C SER A 452 -4.67 -18.95 30.55
N SER A 453 -4.34 -18.67 29.28
CA SER A 453 -3.06 -19.02 28.67
C SER A 453 -1.99 -17.95 28.83
N LEU A 454 -2.28 -16.75 29.36
CA LEU A 454 -1.28 -15.69 29.51
C LEU A 454 -0.13 -16.13 30.44
N ARG A 455 1.12 -15.90 30.01
CA ARG A 455 2.32 -16.29 30.78
C ARG A 455 3.28 -15.16 31.08
N ALA A 456 3.45 -14.24 30.14
CA ALA A 456 4.34 -13.11 30.33
C ALA A 456 3.96 -11.94 29.43
N ILE A 457 4.26 -10.74 29.91
CA ILE A 457 4.15 -9.49 29.16
C ILE A 457 5.47 -8.75 29.35
N SER A 458 6.03 -8.22 28.26
CA SER A 458 7.13 -7.26 28.23
C SER A 458 6.62 -6.02 27.50
N ALA A 459 6.68 -4.87 28.16
CA ALA A 459 6.04 -3.62 27.73
C ALA A 459 6.89 -2.40 28.17
N LEU A 460 8.14 -2.37 27.73
CA LEU A 460 9.07 -1.29 28.00
C LEU A 460 8.65 -0.04 27.21
N PRO A 461 8.69 1.16 27.83
CA PRO A 461 8.27 2.37 27.15
C PRO A 461 9.20 2.74 25.98
N GLY A 462 8.60 3.22 24.89
CA GLY A 462 9.32 3.71 23.71
C GLY A 462 9.78 2.58 22.77
N ILE A 463 10.90 2.79 22.08
CA ILE A 463 11.42 1.86 21.06
C ILE A 463 12.48 0.89 21.60
N ALA A 464 12.52 0.67 22.91
CA ALA A 464 13.44 -0.28 23.52
C ALA A 464 13.03 -1.71 23.19
N GLY A 465 13.99 -2.59 22.88
CA GLY A 465 13.66 -3.98 22.57
C GLY A 465 13.05 -4.71 23.76
N GLU A 466 12.05 -5.56 23.49
CA GLU A 466 11.38 -6.38 24.50
C GLU A 466 12.08 -7.72 24.71
N ARG A 467 11.98 -8.28 25.92
CA ARG A 467 12.58 -9.59 26.22
C ARG A 467 11.78 -10.38 27.24
N ILE A 468 11.43 -11.62 26.89
CA ILE A 468 10.77 -12.58 27.77
C ILE A 468 11.66 -13.82 27.89
N VAL A 469 11.89 -14.29 29.12
CA VAL A 469 12.54 -15.57 29.39
C VAL A 469 11.67 -16.39 30.34
N ARG A 470 11.25 -17.59 29.94
CA ARG A 470 10.37 -18.45 30.73
C ARG A 470 10.74 -19.92 30.60
N GLN A 471 10.47 -20.70 31.63
CA GLN A 471 10.52 -22.16 31.55
C GLN A 471 9.21 -22.67 30.95
N THR A 472 9.29 -23.69 30.11
CA THR A 472 8.13 -24.37 29.50
C THR A 472 7.46 -25.35 30.47
N TRP A 473 8.19 -25.79 31.51
CA TRP A 473 7.69 -26.73 32.53
C TRP A 473 7.13 -28.02 31.92
N ASN A 474 5.84 -28.29 32.10
CA ASN A 474 5.14 -29.44 31.55
C ASN A 474 4.48 -29.15 30.19
N ASN A 475 4.65 -27.95 29.63
CA ASN A 475 4.07 -27.62 28.34
C ASN A 475 4.82 -28.35 27.23
N ASN A 476 4.07 -29.13 26.48
CA ASN A 476 4.49 -29.81 25.29
C ASN A 476 3.47 -29.48 24.21
N GLY A 477 3.88 -28.85 23.10
CA GLY A 477 2.96 -28.35 22.07
C GLY A 477 3.27 -26.91 21.65
N GLU A 478 2.25 -26.15 21.27
CA GLU A 478 2.42 -24.80 20.73
C GLU A 478 2.38 -23.72 21.82
N MET A 479 3.29 -22.75 21.76
CA MET A 479 3.15 -21.47 22.45
C MET A 479 2.82 -20.37 21.45
N TYR A 480 2.13 -19.33 21.92
CA TYR A 480 1.68 -18.21 21.09
C TYR A 480 2.30 -16.89 21.54
N LEU A 481 2.71 -16.08 20.59
CA LEU A 481 3.20 -14.73 20.80
C LEU A 481 2.24 -13.74 20.18
N ARG A 482 2.09 -12.59 20.83
CA ARG A 482 1.37 -11.45 20.31
C ARG A 482 2.26 -10.22 20.40
N VAL A 483 2.41 -9.53 19.27
CA VAL A 483 3.04 -8.21 19.19
C VAL A 483 1.95 -7.19 18.92
N ARG A 484 1.90 -6.12 19.71
CA ARG A 484 0.92 -5.04 19.57
C ARG A 484 1.55 -3.69 19.80
N GLY A 485 0.97 -2.65 19.22
CA GLY A 485 1.29 -1.29 19.63
C GLY A 485 0.72 -0.92 20.99
N LYS A 486 1.51 -0.22 21.80
CA LYS A 486 1.00 0.52 22.95
C LYS A 486 0.01 1.57 22.42
N ASP A 487 -1.19 1.64 22.99
CA ASP A 487 -2.28 2.53 22.56
C ASP A 487 -2.62 2.45 21.05
N GLY A 488 -2.33 1.30 20.44
CA GLY A 488 -2.61 1.04 19.03
C GLY A 488 -1.59 1.65 18.07
N VAL A 489 -0.42 2.08 18.54
CA VAL A 489 0.66 2.59 17.66
C VAL A 489 1.09 1.52 16.64
N PHE A 490 1.49 1.95 15.45
CA PHE A 490 1.89 1.06 14.35
C PHE A 490 3.09 1.65 13.60
N SER A 491 3.77 0.85 12.77
CA SER A 491 4.91 1.28 11.94
C SER A 491 4.81 0.68 10.55
N SER A 492 4.62 1.55 9.54
CA SER A 492 4.71 1.21 8.12
C SER A 492 6.09 1.44 7.51
N VAL A 493 7.04 1.97 8.29
CA VAL A 493 8.36 2.42 7.82
C VAL A 493 9.47 1.41 8.07
N ALA A 494 9.35 0.58 9.12
CA ALA A 494 10.26 -0.54 9.36
C ALA A 494 9.51 -1.68 10.07
N PRO A 495 9.82 -2.94 9.73
CA PRO A 495 9.24 -4.10 10.42
C PRO A 495 9.96 -4.35 11.73
N PHE A 496 9.25 -4.86 12.73
CA PHE A 496 9.92 -5.40 13.91
C PHE A 496 10.61 -6.73 13.57
N GLN A 497 11.55 -7.13 14.42
CA GLN A 497 12.22 -8.42 14.37
C GLN A 497 11.92 -9.20 15.65
N LEU A 498 11.40 -10.40 15.50
CA LEU A 498 11.07 -11.31 16.58
C LEU A 498 12.01 -12.50 16.51
N ASN A 499 12.74 -12.78 17.58
CA ASN A 499 13.61 -13.97 17.67
C ASN A 499 13.14 -14.84 18.84
N VAL A 500 13.06 -16.14 18.59
CA VAL A 500 12.72 -17.17 19.58
C VAL A 500 13.90 -18.11 19.67
N ALA A 501 14.36 -18.37 20.88
CA ALA A 501 15.38 -19.36 21.20
C ALA A 501 14.85 -20.30 22.28
N LEU A 502 14.96 -21.60 22.05
CA LEU A 502 14.76 -22.65 23.04
C LEU A 502 16.13 -23.19 23.44
N ARG A 503 16.31 -23.41 24.73
CA ARG A 503 17.45 -24.14 25.26
C ARG A 503 16.94 -25.31 26.06
N ASP A 504 17.41 -26.50 25.74
CA ASP A 504 17.12 -27.67 26.57
C ASP A 504 17.80 -27.47 27.93
N GLN A 505 17.00 -27.16 28.94
CA GLN A 505 17.43 -27.22 30.32
C GLN A 505 17.02 -28.57 30.85
N VAL A 506 18.02 -29.39 31.21
CA VAL A 506 17.80 -30.64 31.89
C VAL A 506 17.32 -30.32 33.32
N CYS A 507 16.04 -30.02 33.49
CA CYS A 507 15.38 -30.24 34.77
C CYS A 507 15.31 -31.76 35.03
N ALA A 508 16.47 -32.41 35.13
CA ALA A 508 16.56 -33.79 35.58
C ALA A 508 15.97 -33.85 36.99
N ALA A 509 15.04 -34.77 37.20
CA ALA A 509 14.42 -35.09 38.48
C ALA A 509 13.31 -34.14 38.99
N VAL A 510 12.52 -33.52 38.12
CA VAL A 510 11.14 -33.19 38.51
C VAL A 510 10.28 -34.42 38.26
N ASN A 511 10.28 -35.34 39.23
CA ASN A 511 9.32 -36.45 39.20
C ASN A 511 7.92 -35.88 39.46
N PRO A 512 6.91 -36.21 38.63
CA PRO A 512 5.52 -36.06 39.02
C PRO A 512 5.32 -36.74 40.38
N ILE A 513 4.49 -36.16 41.25
CA ILE A 513 4.02 -36.89 42.43
C ILE A 513 3.10 -38.00 41.90
N GLU A 514 3.64 -39.19 41.64
CA GLU A 514 2.89 -40.37 41.17
C GLU A 514 2.04 -41.02 42.26
N ALA A 515 2.14 -40.54 43.51
CA ALA A 515 1.21 -40.94 44.55
C ALA A 515 -0.06 -40.09 44.43
N GLU A 516 -1.09 -40.63 43.79
CA GLU A 516 -2.47 -40.23 44.06
C GLU A 516 -2.72 -40.35 45.58
N ILE A 517 -2.44 -39.29 46.33
CA ILE A 517 -3.11 -39.10 47.61
C ILE A 517 -4.52 -38.68 47.21
N ALA A 518 -5.41 -39.67 47.09
CA ALA A 518 -6.83 -39.40 46.97
C ALA A 518 -7.20 -38.37 48.06
N PRO A 519 -7.79 -37.22 47.70
CA PRO A 519 -8.09 -36.19 48.68
C PRO A 519 -9.00 -36.78 49.75
N THR A 520 -8.57 -36.77 51.01
CA THR A 520 -9.35 -37.31 52.14
C THR A 520 -10.54 -36.42 52.54
N LEU A 521 -10.84 -35.39 51.76
CA LEU A 521 -11.96 -34.48 52.01
C LEU A 521 -13.22 -35.06 51.34
N SER A 522 -14.08 -35.69 52.13
CA SER A 522 -15.48 -35.93 51.75
C SER A 522 -16.38 -34.85 52.36
N GLY A 523 -17.08 -34.08 51.55
CA GLY A 523 -18.22 -33.26 51.97
C GLY A 523 -19.38 -33.42 51.00
N ALA A 524 -20.59 -33.10 51.42
CA ALA A 524 -21.75 -33.20 50.55
C ALA A 524 -21.65 -32.17 49.41
N VAL A 525 -22.26 -32.49 48.28
CA VAL A 525 -22.30 -31.59 47.10
C VAL A 525 -22.87 -30.23 47.54
N GLY A 526 -22.05 -29.18 47.49
CA GLY A 526 -22.43 -27.80 47.84
C GLY A 526 -21.69 -27.18 49.03
N ASP A 527 -20.92 -27.94 49.82
CA ASP A 527 -20.33 -27.45 51.07
C ASP A 527 -19.03 -26.64 50.89
N TYR A 528 -18.38 -26.70 49.73
CA TYR A 528 -17.12 -26.00 49.48
C TYR A 528 -17.20 -25.17 48.20
N ARG A 529 -16.88 -23.88 48.31
CA ARG A 529 -16.75 -22.97 47.15
C ARG A 529 -15.31 -22.77 46.71
N THR A 530 -14.33 -23.10 47.55
CA THR A 530 -12.89 -22.93 47.28
C THR A 530 -12.09 -23.96 48.08
N LEU A 531 -11.14 -24.63 47.42
CA LEU A 531 -10.18 -25.54 48.04
C LEU A 531 -8.80 -24.87 48.00
N ILE A 532 -8.14 -24.75 49.15
CA ILE A 532 -6.76 -24.26 49.26
C ILE A 532 -5.90 -25.43 49.73
N LEU A 533 -4.94 -25.85 48.89
CA LEU A 533 -3.99 -26.92 49.20
C LEU A 533 -2.69 -26.31 49.71
N THR A 534 -2.33 -26.62 50.96
CA THR A 534 -1.06 -26.17 51.57
C THR A 534 -0.21 -27.36 51.99
N ASN A 535 1.06 -27.37 51.58
CA ASN A 535 2.03 -28.37 52.01
C ASN A 535 2.74 -27.92 53.29
N MET A 536 2.24 -28.38 54.44
CA MET A 536 2.74 -28.02 55.77
C MET A 536 4.17 -28.48 56.04
N ALA A 537 4.68 -29.50 55.33
CA ALA A 537 6.05 -30.00 55.52
C ALA A 537 7.11 -29.02 55.01
N ARG A 538 6.73 -28.04 54.17
CA ARG A 538 7.63 -27.00 53.65
C ARG A 538 7.66 -25.72 54.52
N LEU A 539 6.94 -25.70 55.65
CA LEU A 539 6.76 -24.51 56.48
C LEU A 539 7.56 -24.51 57.80
N SER A 540 8.42 -25.49 58.08
CA SER A 540 9.17 -25.52 59.34
C SER A 540 10.38 -24.58 59.33
N THR A 541 10.35 -23.51 60.12
CA THR A 541 11.54 -22.74 60.52
C THR A 541 11.89 -23.02 61.99
N THR A 542 13.18 -22.97 62.31
CA THR A 542 13.76 -23.17 63.65
C THR A 542 13.33 -22.06 64.62
N PRO A 543 12.99 -22.37 65.89
CA PRO A 543 12.45 -21.37 66.80
C PRO A 543 13.56 -20.48 67.37
N ALA A 544 13.51 -19.18 67.06
CA ALA A 544 14.27 -18.17 67.80
C ALA A 544 13.52 -17.80 69.09
N VAL A 545 14.26 -17.74 70.21
CA VAL A 545 13.75 -17.37 71.54
C VAL A 545 13.31 -15.89 71.53
N PRO A 546 12.07 -15.55 71.94
CA PRO A 546 11.64 -14.16 72.06
C PRO A 546 12.03 -13.54 73.42
N PRO A 547 12.47 -12.26 73.49
CA PRO A 547 12.55 -11.54 74.76
C PRO A 547 11.13 -11.15 75.23
N PRO A 548 10.91 -10.91 76.54
CA PRO A 548 9.57 -10.75 77.08
C PRO A 548 8.99 -9.38 76.72
N MET A 549 7.74 -9.35 76.23
CA MET A 549 6.92 -8.14 76.16
C MET A 549 5.71 -8.24 77.12
N PRO A 550 5.27 -7.11 77.70
CA PRO A 550 4.15 -7.08 78.63
C PRO A 550 2.81 -7.22 77.90
N SER A 551 1.85 -7.74 78.65
CA SER A 551 0.49 -8.11 78.23
C SER A 551 -0.32 -6.97 77.59
N SER A 552 -0.80 -7.16 76.37
CA SER A 552 -2.24 -7.29 76.06
C SER A 552 -2.55 -7.13 74.55
N ARG A 553 -3.38 -8.06 74.06
CA ARG A 553 -4.10 -8.13 72.76
C ARG A 553 -3.35 -8.69 71.53
N PRO A 554 -3.88 -9.74 70.87
CA PRO A 554 -3.25 -10.35 69.72
C PRO A 554 -3.50 -9.52 68.45
N TRP A 555 -2.45 -8.84 67.99
CA TRP A 555 -2.21 -8.62 66.57
C TRP A 555 -1.35 -9.78 66.06
N LEU A 556 -1.70 -10.40 64.93
CA LEU A 556 -0.72 -11.16 64.13
C LEU A 556 -0.57 -10.48 62.79
N GLY A 557 0.18 -9.37 62.84
CA GLY A 557 0.88 -8.83 61.68
C GLY A 557 2.12 -9.66 61.39
N LEU A 558 2.42 -9.73 60.10
CA LEU A 558 3.60 -10.31 59.46
C LEU A 558 4.93 -10.06 60.19
N SER A 559 5.79 -11.07 60.20
CA SER A 559 7.24 -10.86 60.22
C SER A 559 7.89 -11.69 59.11
N ALA A 560 8.49 -10.95 58.18
CA ALA A 560 9.20 -11.48 57.01
C ALA A 560 10.65 -11.85 57.34
N GLY A 561 11.16 -12.89 56.70
CA GLY A 561 12.58 -13.22 56.63
C GLY A 561 12.90 -13.96 55.34
N VAL A 562 13.70 -13.35 54.46
CA VAL A 562 14.05 -13.83 53.10
C VAL A 562 15.56 -14.07 52.97
N ARG A 563 15.94 -15.19 52.32
CA ARG A 563 17.00 -15.40 51.26
C ARG A 563 17.46 -16.88 51.23
N LYS A 564 17.85 -17.56 50.12
CA LYS A 564 18.20 -17.22 48.72
C LYS A 564 18.20 -18.51 47.85
N CYS A 565 17.58 -18.49 46.68
CA CYS A 565 18.04 -19.18 45.46
C CYS A 565 17.90 -18.18 44.31
N ARG A 566 18.87 -18.19 43.40
CA ARG A 566 19.14 -17.10 42.47
C ARG A 566 18.02 -17.00 41.42
N ASP A 567 17.41 -15.83 41.43
CA ASP A 567 16.56 -15.15 40.44
C ASP A 567 15.15 -15.74 40.13
N THR A 568 14.19 -15.03 40.73
CA THR A 568 12.74 -14.88 40.44
C THR A 568 11.82 -16.07 40.66
N LEU A 569 11.09 -16.01 41.78
CA LEU A 569 9.97 -16.88 42.15
C LEU A 569 8.70 -16.04 42.01
N ASP A 570 7.94 -16.23 40.92
CA ASP A 570 6.59 -15.67 40.79
C ASP A 570 5.59 -16.62 41.45
N VAL A 571 4.93 -16.14 42.51
CA VAL A 571 3.84 -16.84 43.21
C VAL A 571 2.53 -16.39 42.57
N TRP A 572 1.72 -17.33 42.08
CA TRP A 572 0.33 -17.08 41.68
C TRP A 572 -0.62 -17.50 42.81
N ILE A 573 -1.65 -16.69 43.04
CA ILE A 573 -2.84 -17.00 43.86
C ILE A 573 -3.83 -17.77 42.99
#